data_AF-A0A0B6YLE1-F1
#
_entry.id   AF-A0A0B6YLE1-F1
#
_cell.length_a   1.000
_cell.length_b   1.000
_cell.length_c   1.000
_cell.angle_alpha   90.00
_cell.angle_beta   90.00
_cell.angle_gamma   90.00
#
_symmetry.space_group_name_H-M   'P 1'
#
loop_
_entity.id
_entity.type
_entity.pdbx_description
1 polymer ?
#
loop_
_entity_poly.entity_id
_entity_poly.type
_entity_poly.pdbx_seq_one_letter_code
_entity_poly.pdbx_strand_id
1 'polypeptide(L)' 'MNVALICETIIAPPAEGDITRDHITCKITYTADVNPGGWAPASVLRAVYRREYP' A
#
# COMPACT_ATOMS: atom_id res chain seq x y z
N MET A 1 -6.45 -15.93 0.14
CA MET A 1 -5.51 -14.86 0.52
C MET A 1 -5.40 -13.95 -0.68
N ASN A 2 -5.85 -12.71 -0.53
CA ASN A 2 -5.82 -11.74 -1.61
C ASN A 2 -4.90 -10.60 -1.18
N VAL A 3 -3.88 -10.31 -1.97
CA VAL A 3 -2.95 -9.21 -1.71
C VAL A 3 -2.84 -8.38 -2.98
N ALA A 4 -2.95 -7.07 -2.85
CA ALA A 4 -2.77 -6.15 -3.96
C ALA A 4 -1.83 -5.01 -3.57
N LEU A 5 -0.99 -4.61 -4.52
CA LEU A 5 -0.17 -3.42 -4.47
C LEU A 5 -0.43 -2.62 -5.74
N ILE A 6 -0.96 -1.42 -5.58
CA ILE A 6 -1.28 -0.52 -6.69
C ILE A 6 -0.38 0.71 -6.54
N CYS A 7 0.33 1.03 -7.62
CA CYS A 7 1.20 2.19 -7.69
C CYS A 7 0.70 3.11 -8.80
N GLU A 8 0.21 4.29 -8.43
CA GLU A 8 -0.27 5.30 -9.36
C GLU A 8 0.76 6.41 -9.46
N THR A 9 1.28 6.67 -10.66
CA THR A 9 2.18 7.80 -10.89
C THR A 9 1.37 9.04 -11.18
N ILE A 10 1.57 10.09 -10.38
CA ILE A 10 0.86 11.36 -10.44
C ILE A 10 1.88 12.44 -10.79
N ILE A 11 1.59 13.25 -11.80
CA ILE A 11 2.39 14.42 -12.18
C ILE A 11 1.63 15.66 -11.71
N ALA A 12 2.26 16.45 -10.84
CA ALA A 12 1.67 17.67 -10.29
C ALA A 12 2.71 18.82 -10.24
N PRO A 13 2.40 20.01 -10.78
CA PRO A 13 1.20 20.35 -11.56
C PRO A 13 1.18 19.63 -12.92
N PRO A 14 0.00 19.41 -13.53
CA PRO A 14 -0.09 18.85 -14.88
C PRO A 14 0.57 19.83 -15.85
N ALA A 15 1.74 19.48 -16.37
CA ALA A 15 2.55 20.32 -17.24
C ALA A 15 2.77 19.63 -18.59
N GLU A 16 2.64 20.40 -19.67
CA GLU A 16 2.98 19.96 -21.05
C GLU A 16 4.44 20.28 -21.43
N GLY A 17 5.18 20.95 -20.53
CA GLY A 17 6.59 21.35 -20.71
C GLY A 17 7.59 20.44 -19.99
N ASP A 18 8.72 21.00 -19.56
CA ASP A 18 9.79 20.24 -18.90
C ASP A 18 9.37 19.67 -17.53
N ILE A 19 9.14 18.35 -17.49
CA ILE A 19 8.83 17.60 -16.26
C ILE A 19 10.13 17.20 -15.58
N THR A 20 10.41 17.78 -14.40
CA THR A 20 11.50 17.36 -13.51
C THR A 20 11.03 16.31 -12.50
N ARG A 21 11.97 15.63 -11.82
CA ARG A 21 11.66 14.56 -10.87
C ARG A 21 10.78 15.02 -9.70
N ASP A 22 10.90 16.28 -9.31
CA ASP A 22 10.15 16.88 -8.20
C ASP A 22 8.65 16.97 -8.49
N HIS A 23 8.25 16.95 -9.76
CA HIS A 23 6.84 16.97 -10.17
C HIS A 23 6.17 15.58 -10.13
N ILE A 24 6.94 14.51 -9.89
CA ILE A 24 6.45 13.13 -9.95
C ILE A 24 6.25 12.59 -8.54
N THR A 25 5.00 12.28 -8.20
CA THR A 25 4.64 11.57 -6.96
C THR A 25 4.11 10.18 -7.30
N CYS A 26 4.45 9.17 -6.48
CA CYS A 26 3.83 7.85 -6.57
C CYS A 26 2.87 7.66 -5.41
N LYS A 27 1.58 7.46 -5.71
CA LYS A 27 0.58 7.09 -4.72
C LYS A 27 0.53 5.57 -4.65
N ILE A 28 0.87 5.02 -3.49
CA ILE A 28 0.92 3.59 -3.24
C ILE A 28 -0.30 3.19 -2.41
N THR A 29 -1.04 2.18 -2.88
CA THR A 29 -2.14 1.55 -2.14
C THR A 29 -1.85 0.07 -1.94
N TYR A 30 -1.74 -0.36 -0.69
CA TYR A 30 -1.55 -1.75 -0.31
C TYR A 30 -2.81 -2.30 0.36
N THR A 31 -3.26 -3.49 -0.07
CA THR A 31 -4.36 -4.20 0.58
C THR A 31 -4.00 -5.67 0.77
N ALA A 32 -4.35 -6.23 1.93
CA ALA A 32 -4.17 -7.64 2.24
C ALA A 32 -5.39 -8.17 2.99
N ASP A 33 -6.12 -9.08 2.35
CA ASP A 33 -7.23 -9.84 2.94
C ASP A 33 -6.75 -11.28 3.22
N VAL A 34 -6.61 -11.58 4.50
CA VAL A 34 -6.08 -12.85 5.00
C VAL A 34 -7.08 -13.48 5.96
N ASN A 35 -7.62 -14.63 5.56
CA ASN A 35 -8.27 -15.56 6.47
C ASN A 35 -7.18 -16.45 7.12
N PRO A 36 -7.04 -16.48 8.45
CA PRO A 36 -6.00 -17.24 9.13
C PRO A 36 -6.16 -18.77 9.01
N GLY A 37 -7.28 -19.28 8.48
CA GLY A 37 -7.45 -20.70 8.15
C GLY A 37 -7.55 -21.66 9.34
N GLY A 38 -7.54 -21.14 10.57
CA GLY A 38 -7.60 -21.91 11.81
C GLY A 38 -7.71 -20.99 13.04
N TRP A 39 -7.70 -21.56 14.24
CA TRP A 39 -7.77 -20.77 15.47
C TRP A 39 -6.43 -20.10 15.77
N ALA A 40 -6.47 -18.78 15.95
CA ALA A 40 -5.37 -17.98 16.47
C ALA A 40 -5.94 -16.83 17.31
N PRO A 41 -5.29 -16.45 18.44
CA PRO A 41 -5.76 -15.34 19.26
C PRO A 41 -5.75 -14.01 18.50
N ALA A 42 -6.87 -13.28 18.54
CA ALA A 42 -7.02 -12.00 17.85
C ALA A 42 -5.99 -10.94 18.32
N SER A 43 -5.57 -10.99 19.59
CA SER A 43 -4.55 -10.09 20.14
C SER A 43 -3.18 -10.28 19.47
N VAL A 44 -2.79 -11.53 19.24
CA VAL A 44 -1.53 -11.89 18.58
C VAL A 44 -1.58 -11.50 17.12
N LEU A 45 -2.65 -11.86 16.39
CA LEU A 45 -2.81 -11.50 14.97
C LEU A 45 -2.75 -9.98 14.75
N ARG A 46 -3.46 -9.20 15.57
CA ARG A 46 -3.46 -7.73 15.47
C ARG A 46 -2.11 -7.10 15.77
N ALA A 47 -1.38 -7.66 16.74
CA ALA A 47 -0.03 -7.18 17.07
C ALA A 47 0.94 -7.40 15.91
N VAL A 48 0.88 -8.57 15.27
CA VAL A 48 1.70 -8.90 14.10
C VAL A 48 1.30 -8.03 12.91
N TYR A 49 0.01 -7.95 12.57
CA TYR A 49 -0.44 -7.14 11.43
C TYR A 49 -0.08 -5.67 11.57
N ARG A 50 -0.19 -5.10 12.79
CA ARG A 50 0.25 -3.72 13.05
C ARG A 50 1.76 -3.52 12.86
N ARG A 51 2.56 -4.55 13.16
CA ARG A 51 4.02 -4.46 13.08
C ARG A 51 4.55 -4.68 11.66
N GLU A 52 3.95 -5.63 10.93
CA GLU A 52 4.48 -6.13 9.66
C GLU A 52 3.83 -5.47 8.44
N TYR A 53 2.59 -4.99 8.54
CA TYR A 53 1.94 -4.37 7.39
C TYR A 53 2.41 -2.91 7.24
N PRO A 54 2.74 -2.50 6.01
CA PRO A 54 3.24 -1.16 5.70
C PRO A 54 2.16 -0.08 5.87
#